data_AF-A0A517YP08-F1
#
_entry.id   AF-A0A517YP08-F1
#
_cell.length_a   1.000
_cell.length_b   1.000
_cell.length_c   1.000
_cell.angle_alpha   90.00
_cell.angle_beta   90.00
_cell.angle_gamma   90.00
#
_symmetry.space_group_name_H-M   'P 1'
#
loop_
_entity.id
_entity.type
_entity.pdbx_description
1 polymer ?
#
loop_
_entity_poly.entity_id
_entity_poly.type
_entity_poly.pdbx_seq_one_letter_code
_entity_poly.pdbx_strand_id
1 'polypeptide(L)'
;MTGDTTVKTPWRYRLILTAAILVAVTAVVSSWWIARPRRAADQFIELVSQGRWQAADALLTGLSSIRADSAGGVVITDNGGTASALSPTELPLKGMERFYFQPRPTSFDYLAGRYHFPLVTSGPDTRGELKEPVHVSAVATSRGIIIISVQ
;
A
#
# COMPACT_ATOMS: atom_id res chain seq x y z
N MET A 1 -52.44 -9.73 39.99
CA MET A 1 -51.45 -8.67 40.27
C MET A 1 -50.13 -9.10 39.66
N THR A 2 -49.91 -8.74 38.40
CA THR A 2 -48.70 -9.10 37.65
C THR A 2 -47.76 -7.92 37.72
N GLY A 3 -46.75 -8.03 38.58
CA GLY A 3 -45.75 -6.98 38.81
C GLY A 3 -44.88 -6.83 37.57
N ASP A 4 -45.13 -5.77 36.81
CA ASP A 4 -44.33 -5.37 35.67
C ASP A 4 -42.98 -4.83 36.18
N THR A 5 -41.99 -5.73 36.32
CA THR A 5 -40.62 -5.38 36.67
C THR A 5 -39.89 -4.87 35.44
N THR A 6 -40.31 -3.71 34.94
CA THR A 6 -39.46 -2.93 34.03
C THR A 6 -38.19 -2.55 34.78
N VAL A 7 -37.14 -3.37 34.64
CA VAL A 7 -35.79 -3.06 35.11
C VAL A 7 -35.37 -1.78 34.40
N LYS A 8 -35.53 -0.64 35.07
CA LYS A 8 -35.03 0.65 34.59
C LYS A 8 -33.52 0.56 34.54
N THR A 9 -32.99 0.18 33.38
CA THR A 9 -31.55 0.15 33.14
C THR A 9 -31.00 1.53 33.50
N PRO A 10 -30.15 1.64 34.54
CA PRO A 10 -29.71 2.94 35.00
C PRO A 10 -28.97 3.63 33.86
N TRP A 11 -29.24 4.91 33.64
CA TRP A 11 -28.73 5.70 32.50
C TRP A 11 -27.21 5.57 32.32
N ARG A 12 -26.49 5.36 33.43
CA ARG A 12 -25.05 5.11 33.48
C ARG A 12 -24.63 3.84 32.72
N TYR A 13 -25.43 2.79 32.80
CA TYR A 13 -25.19 1.53 32.09
C TYR A 13 -25.40 1.69 30.58
N ARG A 14 -26.44 2.45 30.18
CA ARG A 14 -26.63 2.82 28.77
C ARG A 14 -25.46 3.63 28.24
N LEU A 15 -24.98 4.62 29.01
CA LEU A 15 -23.79 5.41 28.68
C LEU A 15 -22.52 4.58 28.52
N ILE A 16 -22.25 3.67 29.46
CA ILE A 16 -21.08 2.77 29.40
C ILE A 16 -21.19 1.86 28.17
N LEU A 17 -22.37 1.31 27.90
CA LEU A 17 -22.59 0.44 26.75
C LEU A 17 -22.41 1.20 25.42
N THR A 18 -22.94 2.41 25.32
CA THR A 18 -22.75 3.28 24.15
C THR A 18 -21.28 3.66 23.97
N ALA A 19 -20.57 4.01 25.05
CA ALA A 19 -19.14 4.31 25.00
C ALA A 19 -18.32 3.09 24.56
N ALA A 20 -18.62 1.90 25.08
CA ALA A 20 -17.96 0.66 24.69
C ALA A 20 -18.18 0.32 23.21
N ILE A 21 -19.41 0.47 22.72
CA ILE A 21 -19.74 0.30 21.29
C ILE A 21 -18.97 1.32 20.45
N LEU A 22 -18.91 2.59 20.87
CA LEU A 22 -18.19 3.63 20.14
C LEU A 22 -16.69 3.31 20.03
N VAL A 23 -16.07 2.85 21.12
CA VAL A 23 -14.66 2.41 21.13
C VAL A 23 -14.47 1.22 20.19
N ALA A 24 -15.36 0.22 20.23
CA ALA A 24 -15.28 -0.95 19.36
C ALA A 24 -15.40 -0.57 17.87
N VAL A 25 -16.36 0.29 17.53
CA VAL A 25 -16.54 0.80 16.15
C VAL A 25 -15.30 1.57 15.70
N THR A 26 -14.76 2.45 16.56
CA THR A 26 -13.57 3.24 16.25
C THR A 26 -12.35 2.34 16.02
N ALA A 27 -12.19 1.28 16.82
CA ALA A 27 -11.13 0.29 16.66
C ALA A 27 -11.27 -0.51 15.35
N VAL A 28 -12.48 -0.91 14.98
CA VAL A 28 -12.74 -1.63 13.72
C VAL A 28 -12.48 -0.73 12.51
N VAL A 29 -12.95 0.51 12.53
CA VAL A 29 -12.73 1.47 11.44
C VAL A 29 -11.24 1.78 11.29
N SER A 30 -10.54 2.02 12.41
CA SER A 30 -9.09 2.26 12.42
C SER A 30 -8.31 1.05 11.89
N SER A 31 -8.64 -0.16 12.35
CA SER A 31 -7.95 -1.38 11.90
C SER A 31 -8.19 -1.67 10.42
N TRP A 32 -9.41 -1.44 9.91
CA TRP A 32 -9.71 -1.56 8.48
C TRP A 32 -8.97 -0.51 7.64
N TRP A 33 -8.92 0.74 8.12
CA TRP A 33 -8.17 1.83 7.50
C TRP A 33 -6.66 1.55 7.41
N ILE A 34 -6.10 0.86 8.40
CA ILE A 34 -4.67 0.52 8.44
C ILE A 34 -4.38 -0.76 7.65
N ALA A 35 -5.30 -1.74 7.62
CA ALA A 35 -5.08 -3.02 6.96
C ALA A 35 -5.27 -2.97 5.43
N ARG A 36 -6.17 -2.12 4.94
CA ARG A 36 -6.50 -2.02 3.51
C ARG A 36 -5.31 -1.55 2.63
N PRO A 37 -4.56 -0.50 2.98
CA PRO A 37 -3.39 -0.08 2.21
C PRO A 37 -2.32 -1.17 2.14
N ARG A 38 -2.12 -1.91 3.24
CA ARG A 38 -1.16 -3.02 3.28
C ARG A 38 -1.52 -4.12 2.28
N ARG A 39 -2.79 -4.57 2.27
CA ARG A 39 -3.24 -5.59 1.30
C ARG A 39 -3.09 -5.13 -0.15
N ALA A 40 -3.37 -3.86 -0.43
CA ALA A 40 -3.18 -3.30 -1.77
C ALA A 40 -1.70 -3.33 -2.18
N ALA A 41 -0.79 -2.94 -1.27
CA ALA A 41 0.65 -3.02 -1.50
C ALA A 41 1.12 -4.46 -1.75
N ASP A 42 0.71 -5.41 -0.92
CA ASP A 42 1.08 -6.83 -1.07
C ASP A 42 0.61 -7.38 -2.43
N GLN A 43 -0.65 -7.09 -2.81
CA GLN A 43 -1.21 -7.47 -4.11
C GLN A 43 -0.45 -6.84 -5.27
N PHE A 44 -0.07 -5.57 -5.17
CA PHE A 44 0.67 -4.88 -6.21
C PHE A 44 2.09 -5.42 -6.36
N ILE A 45 2.80 -5.66 -5.25
CA ILE A 45 4.12 -6.30 -5.25
C ILE A 45 4.05 -7.66 -5.95
N GLU A 46 3.02 -8.46 -5.63
CA GLU A 46 2.81 -9.76 -6.26
C GLU A 46 2.62 -9.62 -7.78
N LEU A 47 1.72 -8.75 -8.23
CA LEU A 47 1.45 -8.52 -9.66
C LEU A 47 2.68 -8.03 -10.42
N VAL A 48 3.43 -7.10 -9.84
CA VAL A 48 4.69 -6.55 -10.38
C VAL A 48 5.75 -7.64 -10.48
N SER A 49 5.87 -8.51 -9.47
CA SER A 49 6.82 -9.63 -9.48
C SER A 49 6.49 -10.72 -10.49
N GLN A 50 5.20 -10.92 -10.78
CA GLN A 50 4.69 -11.85 -11.79
C GLN A 50 4.73 -11.25 -13.21
N GLY A 51 5.17 -10.00 -13.39
CA GLY A 51 5.16 -9.31 -14.68
C GLY A 51 3.76 -8.99 -15.21
N ARG A 52 2.75 -8.96 -14.34
CA ARG A 52 1.36 -8.66 -14.70
C ARG A 52 1.11 -7.14 -14.71
N TRP A 53 1.81 -6.43 -15.60
CA TRP A 53 1.86 -4.97 -15.65
C TRP A 53 0.50 -4.30 -15.78
N GLN A 54 -0.38 -4.84 -16.63
CA GLN A 54 -1.72 -4.28 -16.84
C GLN A 54 -2.60 -4.35 -15.57
N ALA A 55 -2.46 -5.42 -14.79
CA ALA A 55 -3.19 -5.57 -13.53
C ALA A 55 -2.58 -4.69 -12.43
N ALA A 56 -1.25 -4.53 -12.42
CA ALA A 56 -0.56 -3.61 -11.52
C ALA A 56 -0.96 -2.15 -11.80
N ASP A 57 -1.07 -1.75 -13.07
CA ASP A 57 -1.50 -0.40 -13.49
C ASP A 57 -2.93 -0.07 -13.02
N ALA A 58 -3.83 -1.06 -13.04
CA ALA A 58 -5.20 -0.89 -12.55
C ALA A 58 -5.29 -0.59 -11.04
N LEU A 59 -4.23 -0.88 -10.26
CA LEU A 59 -4.16 -0.52 -8.84
C LEU A 59 -3.55 0.86 -8.61
N LEU A 60 -2.93 1.47 -9.64
CA LEU A 60 -2.35 2.80 -9.56
C LEU A 60 -3.44 3.87 -9.67
N THR A 61 -3.17 5.01 -9.05
CA THR A 61 -4.07 6.17 -9.01
C THR A 61 -3.28 7.46 -9.22
N GLY A 62 -3.98 8.53 -9.62
CA GLY A 62 -3.34 9.81 -9.92
C GLY A 62 -2.69 9.81 -11.29
N LEU A 63 -1.48 10.35 -11.38
CA LEU A 63 -0.67 10.38 -12.61
C LEU A 63 0.31 9.19 -12.71
N SER A 64 0.37 8.36 -11.66
CA SER A 64 1.24 7.17 -11.66
C SER A 64 0.77 6.13 -12.66
N SER A 65 1.70 5.54 -13.41
CA SER A 65 1.40 4.45 -14.33
C SER A 65 2.54 3.44 -14.43
N ILE A 66 2.21 2.20 -14.80
CA ILE A 66 3.18 1.14 -15.11
C ILE A 66 2.73 0.41 -16.37
N ARG A 67 3.53 0.48 -17.43
CA ARG A 67 3.15 -0.06 -18.74
C ARG A 67 4.27 -0.90 -19.32
N ALA A 68 3.90 -2.01 -19.95
CA ALA A 68 4.84 -2.79 -20.73
C ALA A 68 5.26 -1.97 -21.97
N ASP A 69 6.55 -1.98 -22.27
CA ASP A 69 7.08 -1.49 -23.53
C ASP A 69 7.03 -2.59 -24.60
N SER A 70 6.91 -2.16 -25.85
CA SER A 70 7.01 -2.98 -27.06
C SER A 70 8.27 -3.85 -27.14
N ALA A 71 9.38 -3.42 -26.52
CA ALA A 71 10.64 -4.15 -26.44
C ALA A 71 10.70 -5.20 -25.31
N GLY A 72 9.60 -5.42 -24.58
CA GLY A 72 9.53 -6.33 -23.43
C GLY A 72 10.06 -5.70 -22.13
N GLY A 73 10.35 -4.40 -22.13
CA GLY A 73 10.66 -3.60 -20.95
C GLY A 73 9.40 -3.09 -20.25
N VAL A 74 9.57 -2.20 -19.27
CA VAL A 74 8.49 -1.55 -18.52
C VAL A 74 8.78 -0.06 -18.37
N VAL A 75 7.81 0.78 -18.66
CA VAL A 75 7.87 2.21 -18.34
C VAL A 75 7.07 2.46 -17.07
N ILE A 76 7.72 3.06 -16.07
CA ILE A 76 7.09 3.47 -14.81
C ILE A 76 7.04 4.99 -14.78
N THR A 77 5.88 5.55 -14.51
CA THR A 77 5.69 6.99 -14.31
C THR A 77 5.35 7.27 -12.85
N ASP A 78 6.11 8.16 -12.22
CA ASP A 78 5.78 8.66 -10.89
C ASP A 78 4.60 9.65 -10.95
N ASN A 79 4.06 10.03 -9.80
CA ASN A 79 2.96 10.97 -9.70
C ASN A 79 3.37 12.42 -10.03
N GLY A 80 4.67 12.71 -10.15
CA GLY A 80 5.21 13.97 -10.65
C GLY A 80 5.27 14.04 -12.18
N GLY A 81 5.03 12.92 -12.87
CA GLY A 81 5.11 12.81 -14.32
C GLY A 81 6.49 12.38 -14.84
N THR A 82 7.44 12.09 -13.95
CA THR A 82 8.75 11.54 -14.33
C THR A 82 8.57 10.09 -14.77
N ALA A 83 8.97 9.78 -15.99
CA ALA A 83 8.97 8.42 -16.51
C ALA A 83 10.39 7.82 -16.50
N SER A 84 10.50 6.58 -16.04
CA SER A 84 11.72 5.77 -16.14
C SER A 84 11.41 4.50 -16.91
N ALA A 85 12.23 4.21 -17.91
CA ALA A 85 12.12 3.01 -18.73
C ALA A 85 13.09 1.94 -18.20
N LEU A 86 12.52 0.82 -17.76
CA LEU A 86 13.22 -0.38 -17.35
C LEU A 86 13.35 -1.32 -18.53
N SER A 87 14.58 -1.74 -18.79
CA SER A 87 14.90 -2.76 -19.78
C SER A 87 14.44 -4.16 -19.33
N PRO A 88 14.24 -5.11 -20.26
CA PRO A 88 13.90 -6.49 -19.91
C PRO A 88 14.92 -7.14 -18.97
N THR A 89 16.19 -6.74 -19.07
CA THR A 89 17.31 -7.22 -18.25
C THR A 89 17.28 -6.72 -16.81
N GLU A 90 16.45 -5.73 -16.48
CA GLU A 90 16.27 -5.23 -15.11
C GLU A 90 15.04 -5.86 -14.43
N LEU A 91 14.24 -6.61 -15.19
CA LEU A 91 13.05 -7.31 -14.69
C LEU A 91 13.42 -8.71 -14.16
N PRO A 92 12.62 -9.28 -13.23
CA PRO A 92 11.39 -8.72 -12.66
C PRO A 92 11.67 -7.70 -11.55
N LEU A 93 10.69 -6.86 -11.27
CA LEU A 93 10.67 -6.00 -10.09
C LEU A 93 10.26 -6.83 -8.87
N LYS A 94 11.00 -6.72 -7.77
CA LYS A 94 10.70 -7.37 -6.50
C LYS A 94 10.46 -6.32 -5.42
N GLY A 95 9.40 -6.50 -4.64
CA GLY A 95 9.23 -5.72 -3.40
C GLY A 95 10.25 -6.18 -2.37
N MET A 96 10.91 -5.24 -1.70
CA MET A 96 11.77 -5.59 -0.56
C MET A 96 10.93 -5.82 0.69
N GLU A 97 11.26 -6.85 1.47
CA GLU A 97 10.66 -7.03 2.79
C GLU A 97 11.01 -5.86 3.72
N ARG A 98 10.07 -5.54 4.63
CA ARG A 98 10.11 -4.44 5.61
C ARG A 98 11.44 -4.27 6.38
N PHE A 99 12.27 -5.30 6.48
CA PHE A 99 13.51 -5.28 7.26
C PHE A 99 14.63 -4.43 6.63
N TYR A 100 14.59 -4.17 5.32
CA TYR A 100 15.65 -3.40 4.63
C TYR A 100 15.32 -1.92 4.39
N PHE A 101 14.12 -1.47 4.73
CA PHE A 101 13.76 -0.07 4.57
C PHE A 101 13.10 0.46 5.84
N GLN A 102 13.76 1.44 6.45
CA GLN A 102 13.12 2.39 7.34
C GLN A 102 12.71 3.62 6.50
N PRO A 103 11.52 3.66 5.86
CA PRO A 103 10.90 4.96 5.77
C PRO A 103 10.57 5.28 7.22
N ARG A 104 11.20 6.29 7.86
CA ARG A 104 10.69 6.77 9.16
C ARG A 104 9.21 7.05 8.91
N PRO A 105 8.27 6.22 9.40
CA PRO A 105 6.87 6.52 9.24
C PRO A 105 6.74 7.78 10.07
N THR A 106 6.53 8.93 9.45
CA THR A 106 6.07 10.04 10.26
C THR A 106 4.79 9.54 10.90
N SER A 107 4.57 9.82 12.18
CA SER A 107 3.37 9.38 12.90
C SER A 107 2.09 9.76 12.12
N PHE A 108 2.19 10.81 11.30
CA PHE A 108 1.22 11.26 10.33
C PHE A 108 0.88 10.26 9.21
N ASP A 109 1.83 9.55 8.62
CA ASP A 109 1.55 8.59 7.54
C ASP A 109 0.79 7.36 8.04
N TYR A 110 1.10 6.92 9.27
CA TYR A 110 0.35 5.85 9.93
C TYR A 110 -1.09 6.30 10.24
N LEU A 111 -1.26 7.52 10.76
CA LEU A 111 -2.57 8.11 11.02
C LEU A 111 -3.35 8.42 9.73
N ALA A 112 -2.66 8.68 8.62
CA ALA A 112 -3.26 8.93 7.31
C ALA A 112 -3.56 7.64 6.52
N GLY A 113 -3.27 6.46 7.07
CA GLY A 113 -3.47 5.18 6.38
C GLY A 113 -2.63 5.03 5.11
N ARG A 114 -1.38 5.49 5.17
CA ARG A 114 -0.42 5.40 4.06
C ARG A 114 0.63 4.33 4.35
N TYR A 115 0.92 3.50 3.35
CA TYR A 115 1.92 2.45 3.47
C TYR A 115 2.98 2.59 2.38
N HIS A 116 4.20 2.93 2.79
CA HIS A 116 5.36 3.10 1.91
C HIS A 116 6.07 1.76 1.68
N PHE A 117 6.41 1.45 0.44
CA PHE A 117 7.22 0.28 0.10
C PHE A 117 8.12 0.57 -1.11
N PRO A 118 9.41 0.16 -1.06
CA PRO A 118 10.27 0.22 -2.22
C PRO A 118 10.10 -1.03 -3.10
N LEU A 119 10.20 -0.85 -4.42
CA LEU A 119 10.45 -1.93 -5.37
C LEU A 119 11.87 -1.80 -5.90
N VAL A 120 12.53 -2.93 -6.13
CA VAL A 120 13.87 -3.01 -6.72
C VAL A 120 13.86 -3.94 -7.93
N THR A 121 14.66 -3.60 -8.93
CA THR A 121 14.92 -4.47 -10.09
C THR A 121 15.74 -5.69 -9.66
N SER A 122 15.36 -6.89 -10.14
CA SER A 122 16.03 -8.15 -9.77
C SER A 122 16.66 -8.89 -10.95
N GLY A 123 16.73 -8.23 -12.11
CA GLY A 123 17.33 -8.83 -13.30
C GLY A 123 18.83 -9.11 -13.13
N PRO A 124 19.37 -10.11 -13.85
CA PRO A 124 20.76 -10.52 -13.72
C PRO A 124 21.70 -9.43 -14.21
N ASP A 125 22.73 -9.19 -13.39
CA ASP A 125 23.94 -8.47 -13.75
C ASP A 125 24.50 -9.01 -15.07
N THR A 126 24.35 -8.25 -16.15
CA THR A 126 24.84 -8.67 -17.47
C THR A 126 26.38 -8.62 -17.59
N ARG A 127 27.15 -8.13 -16.60
CA ARG A 127 28.61 -7.93 -16.75
C ARG A 127 29.49 -8.01 -15.48
N GLY A 128 29.00 -8.48 -14.33
CA GLY A 128 29.78 -8.37 -13.09
C GLY A 128 29.87 -6.93 -12.57
N GLU A 129 29.01 -6.02 -13.08
CA GLU A 129 28.90 -4.64 -12.63
C GLU A 129 27.59 -4.48 -11.89
N LEU A 130 27.70 -4.11 -10.61
CA LEU A 130 26.58 -3.68 -9.77
C LEU A 130 25.84 -2.53 -10.45
N LYS A 131 24.85 -2.84 -11.30
CA LYS A 131 23.89 -1.84 -11.75
C LYS A 131 23.07 -1.47 -10.52
N GLU A 132 23.12 -0.19 -10.12
CA GLU A 132 22.31 0.28 -9.00
C GLU A 132 20.84 -0.10 -9.27
N PRO A 133 20.19 -0.85 -8.36
CA PRO A 133 18.83 -1.28 -8.58
C PRO A 133 17.93 -0.05 -8.66
N VAL A 134 17.03 -0.01 -9.64
CA VAL A 134 16.07 1.10 -9.73
C VAL A 134 15.15 1.02 -8.53
N HIS A 135 15.15 2.09 -7.73
CA HIS A 135 14.38 2.23 -6.51
C HIS A 135 13.07 2.95 -6.82
N VAL A 136 11.97 2.20 -6.82
CA VAL A 136 10.63 2.77 -6.97
C VAL A 136 10.03 2.93 -5.58
N SER A 137 9.78 4.16 -5.14
CA SER A 137 9.06 4.42 -3.89
C SER A 137 7.57 4.58 -4.16
N ALA A 138 6.76 3.69 -3.60
CA ALA A 138 5.31 3.72 -3.74
C ALA A 138 4.60 3.87 -2.39
N VAL A 139 3.42 4.47 -2.41
CA VAL A 139 2.50 4.58 -1.28
C VAL A 139 1.17 3.96 -1.62
N ALA A 140 0.78 2.96 -0.85
CA ALA A 140 -0.60 2.51 -0.83
C ALA A 140 -1.44 3.42 0.07
N THR A 141 -2.60 3.81 -0.44
CA THR A 141 -3.63 4.61 0.22
C THR A 141 -4.94 3.82 0.28
N SER A 142 -5.98 4.39 0.91
CA SER A 142 -7.33 3.80 0.87
C SER A 142 -7.96 3.75 -0.54
N ARG A 143 -7.43 4.53 -1.49
CA ARG A 143 -7.94 4.65 -2.87
C ARG A 143 -7.17 3.82 -3.89
N GLY A 144 -5.96 3.37 -3.56
CA GLY A 144 -5.06 2.69 -4.49
C GLY A 144 -3.61 3.08 -4.21
N ILE A 145 -2.74 2.86 -5.18
CA ILE A 145 -1.29 3.04 -5.05
C ILE A 145 -0.84 4.28 -5.83
N ILE A 146 0.12 5.00 -5.26
CA ILE A 146 0.74 6.18 -5.85
C ILE A 146 2.24 5.93 -5.87
N ILE A 147 2.87 6.05 -7.04
CA ILE A 147 4.33 6.01 -7.17
C ILE A 147 4.83 7.43 -6.91
N ILE A 148 5.63 7.64 -5.88
CA ILE A 148 6.11 8.98 -5.50
C ILE A 148 7.40 9.33 -6.22
N SER A 149 8.28 8.35 -6.40
CA SER A 149 9.56 8.56 -7.07
C SER A 149 10.05 7.28 -7.71
N VAL A 150 10.79 7.45 -8.80
CA VAL A 150 11.60 6.41 -9.43
C VAL A 150 13.02 6.96 -9.51
N GLN A 151 13.99 6.24 -8.93
CA GLN A 151 15.40 6.62 -8.88
C GLN A 151 16.26 5.51 -9.43
#